data_AF-J0CW63-F1
#
_entry.id   AF-J0CW63-F1
#
_cell.length_a   1.000
_cell.length_b   1.000
_cell.length_c   1.000
_cell.angle_alpha   90.00
_cell.angle_beta   90.00
_cell.angle_gamma   90.00
#
_symmetry.space_group_name_H-M   'P 1'
#
loop_
_entity.id
_entity.type
_entity.pdbx_description
1 polymer ?
#
loop_
_entity_poly.entity_id
_entity_poly.type
_entity_poly.pdbx_seq_one_letter_code
_entity_poly.pdbx_strand_id
1 'polypeptide(L)'
;MPLLRVLTIAVVRSAGSRWLLFPRAVSTGGHRPLLGLQRVTISDLPVEDMIMSQLSTELTELSLRDMPRYYSRRRDPSLYNSPIALAHHVSTTLRASPTTMLRRLELVFRDDGTESQLLALIGNVCPNLVFLELHRYARDDLEFMNLDISVVDIPCDSIAALLSPLRRLRILRLNYDLGLHLTEGHYTPGLYSMWIPRSSAHRWRPFLEQQAHRLAEVLPRLKTVSLLSMDEIMRPRWMSWTGGVMEPINLSDLWNVDYDFF
;
A
#
# COMPACT_ATOMS: atom_id res chain seq x y z
N MET A 1 -11.56 -27.75 7.14
CA MET A 1 -10.24 -27.53 6.53
C MET A 1 -9.22 -27.23 7.63
N PRO A 2 -8.56 -28.22 8.26
CA PRO A 2 -7.92 -27.96 9.55
C PRO A 2 -6.47 -27.44 9.50
N LEU A 3 -5.89 -27.08 8.33
CA LEU A 3 -4.47 -26.68 8.24
C LEU A 3 -4.18 -25.49 7.31
N LEU A 4 -5.19 -24.78 6.83
CA LEU A 4 -4.95 -23.65 5.92
C LEU A 4 -4.35 -22.47 6.69
N ARG A 5 -3.03 -22.27 6.59
CA ARG A 5 -2.29 -21.17 7.24
C ARG A 5 -2.11 -19.93 6.37
N VAL A 6 -2.21 -20.09 5.06
CA VAL A 6 -1.97 -19.02 4.07
C VAL A 6 -3.09 -19.02 3.05
N LEU A 7 -3.68 -17.85 2.82
CA LEU A 7 -4.66 -17.63 1.77
C LEU A 7 -4.23 -16.44 0.93
N THR A 8 -4.05 -16.66 -0.37
CA THR A 8 -3.79 -15.59 -1.35
C THR A 8 -4.86 -15.62 -2.40
N ILE A 9 -5.51 -14.48 -2.59
CA ILE A 9 -6.56 -14.28 -3.59
C ILE A 9 -6.13 -13.07 -4.41
N ALA A 10 -5.64 -13.36 -5.62
CA ALA A 10 -5.19 -12.37 -6.58
C ALA A 10 -6.15 -12.40 -7.78
N VAL A 11 -7.11 -11.48 -7.78
CA VAL A 11 -8.14 -11.33 -8.80
C VAL A 11 -7.90 -10.03 -9.54
N VAL A 12 -7.66 -10.14 -10.84
CA VAL A 12 -7.69 -9.00 -11.77
C VAL A 12 -9.14 -8.84 -12.23
N ARG A 13 -9.79 -7.71 -11.88
CA ARG A 13 -11.17 -7.48 -12.34
C ARG A 13 -11.18 -6.74 -13.67
N SER A 14 -11.86 -7.35 -14.64
CA SER A 14 -12.38 -6.62 -15.80
C SER A 14 -13.53 -5.71 -15.38
N ALA A 15 -13.75 -4.64 -16.14
CA ALA A 15 -14.87 -3.73 -15.92
C ALA A 15 -16.20 -4.49 -15.83
N GLY A 16 -16.98 -4.23 -14.77
CA GLY A 16 -18.34 -4.77 -14.60
C GLY A 16 -18.45 -6.10 -13.82
N SER A 17 -17.37 -6.83 -13.58
CA SER A 17 -17.42 -8.09 -12.83
C SER A 17 -17.47 -7.84 -11.32
N ARG A 18 -18.42 -8.43 -10.60
CA ARG A 18 -18.49 -8.43 -9.12
C ARG A 18 -18.29 -9.86 -8.60
N TRP A 19 -17.60 -10.00 -7.47
CA TRP A 19 -17.39 -11.27 -6.81
C TRP A 19 -17.53 -11.06 -5.30
N LEU A 20 -17.85 -12.11 -4.56
CA LEU A 20 -17.87 -12.16 -3.10
C LEU A 20 -17.33 -13.53 -2.70
N LEU A 21 -16.38 -13.57 -1.77
CA LEU A 21 -15.89 -14.81 -1.16
C LEU A 21 -16.87 -15.30 -0.12
N PHE A 22 -17.35 -14.39 0.72
CA PHE A 22 -18.28 -14.69 1.79
C PHE A 22 -19.50 -13.76 1.71
N PRO A 23 -20.49 -14.09 0.87
CA PRO A 23 -21.70 -13.29 0.72
C PRO A 23 -22.57 -13.32 2.00
N ARG A 24 -23.05 -12.15 2.42
CA ARG A 24 -23.92 -11.97 3.62
C ARG A 24 -25.13 -12.89 3.68
N ALA A 25 -25.72 -13.22 2.53
CA ALA A 25 -26.98 -13.97 2.44
C ALA A 25 -26.86 -15.46 2.81
N VAL A 26 -25.65 -16.00 2.94
CA VAL A 26 -25.40 -17.43 3.24
C VAL A 26 -25.06 -17.66 4.73
N SER A 27 -25.11 -16.62 5.55
CA SER A 27 -24.64 -16.63 6.94
C SER A 27 -25.66 -17.15 7.98
N THR A 28 -26.72 -17.86 7.55
CA THR A 28 -27.70 -18.46 8.47
C THR A 28 -27.22 -19.76 9.12
N GLY A 29 -26.13 -20.36 8.64
CA GLY A 29 -25.42 -21.46 9.30
C GLY A 29 -24.12 -20.95 9.91
N GLY A 30 -23.87 -21.27 11.18
CA GLY A 30 -22.68 -20.83 11.94
C GLY A 30 -21.36 -21.21 11.27
N HIS A 31 -20.89 -20.35 10.36
CA HIS A 31 -19.59 -20.48 9.73
C HIS A 31 -18.54 -20.46 10.82
N ARG A 32 -17.75 -21.54 10.89
CA ARG A 32 -16.60 -21.55 11.77
C ARG A 32 -15.57 -20.56 11.20
N PRO A 33 -14.94 -19.73 12.04
CA PRO A 33 -13.81 -18.91 11.63
C PRO A 33 -12.80 -19.76 10.85
N LEU A 34 -12.04 -19.15 9.95
CA LEU A 34 -10.94 -19.80 9.24
C LEU A 34 -9.78 -20.07 10.23
N LEU A 35 -10.00 -21.03 11.14
CA LEU A 35 -9.09 -21.38 12.24
C LEU A 35 -7.71 -21.74 11.69
N GLY A 36 -6.66 -21.22 12.32
CA GLY A 36 -5.27 -21.46 11.94
C GLY A 36 -4.75 -20.60 10.79
N LEU A 37 -5.57 -19.73 10.21
CA LEU A 37 -5.13 -18.82 9.14
C LEU A 37 -4.26 -17.71 9.69
N GLN A 38 -3.01 -17.65 9.23
CA GLN A 38 -1.99 -16.74 9.77
C GLN A 38 -1.56 -15.66 8.78
N ARG A 39 -1.73 -15.90 7.48
CA ARG A 39 -1.36 -14.97 6.42
C ARG A 39 -2.46 -14.87 5.39
N VAL A 40 -2.93 -13.65 5.14
CA VAL A 40 -4.01 -13.38 4.19
C VAL A 40 -3.58 -12.27 3.24
N THR A 41 -3.69 -12.53 1.95
CA THR A 41 -3.52 -11.54 0.89
C THR A 41 -4.77 -11.56 0.03
N ILE A 42 -5.46 -10.44 -0.06
CA ILE A 42 -6.65 -10.30 -0.89
C ILE A 42 -6.47 -9.05 -1.75
N SER A 43 -6.56 -9.22 -3.05
CA SER A 43 -6.67 -8.10 -3.98
C SER A 43 -8.13 -7.75 -4.23
N ASP A 44 -8.46 -6.46 -4.33
CA ASP A 44 -9.77 -5.98 -4.80
C ASP A 44 -10.95 -6.50 -3.96
N LEU A 45 -10.79 -6.43 -2.64
CA LEU A 45 -11.80 -6.87 -1.69
C LEU A 45 -13.06 -5.98 -1.81
N PRO A 46 -14.24 -6.56 -2.14
CA PRO A 46 -15.50 -5.83 -2.12
C PRO A 46 -15.85 -5.35 -0.70
N VAL A 47 -16.45 -4.16 -0.59
CA VAL A 47 -16.82 -3.55 0.71
C VAL A 47 -17.87 -4.39 1.44
N GLU A 48 -18.69 -5.13 0.70
CA GLU A 48 -19.78 -5.95 1.24
C GLU A 48 -19.32 -7.35 1.68
N ASP A 49 -18.08 -7.73 1.41
CA ASP A 49 -17.55 -9.06 1.70
C ASP A 49 -17.35 -9.26 3.22
N MET A 50 -17.80 -10.40 3.74
CA MET A 50 -17.68 -10.73 5.15
C MET A 50 -16.37 -11.44 5.53
N ILE A 51 -15.47 -11.73 4.59
CA ILE A 51 -14.26 -12.52 4.86
C ILE A 51 -13.45 -12.01 6.05
N MET A 52 -13.43 -10.69 6.24
CA MET A 52 -12.65 -10.01 7.27
C MET A 52 -13.11 -10.36 8.69
N SER A 53 -14.43 -10.59 8.85
CA SER A 53 -15.02 -11.10 10.10
C SER A 53 -14.77 -12.59 10.35
N GLN A 54 -14.32 -13.33 9.33
CA GLN A 54 -14.07 -14.77 9.40
C GLN A 54 -12.59 -15.09 9.65
N LEU A 55 -11.73 -14.08 9.69
CA LEU A 55 -10.30 -14.25 9.91
C LEU A 55 -10.01 -14.75 11.33
N SER A 56 -8.91 -15.49 11.48
CA SER A 56 -8.48 -16.03 12.76
C SER A 56 -7.85 -14.95 13.65
N THR A 57 -8.01 -15.07 14.97
CA THR A 57 -7.24 -14.29 15.95
C THR A 57 -5.74 -14.57 15.92
N GLU A 58 -5.31 -15.66 15.28
CA GLU A 58 -3.90 -16.00 15.05
C GLU A 58 -3.31 -15.31 13.81
N LEU A 59 -4.06 -14.42 13.14
CA LEU A 59 -3.59 -13.72 11.95
C LEU A 59 -2.36 -12.85 12.27
N THR A 60 -1.27 -13.13 11.58
CA THR A 60 0.02 -12.43 11.73
C THR A 60 0.35 -11.52 10.55
N GLU A 61 -0.22 -11.79 9.36
CA GLU A 61 -0.01 -10.99 8.16
C GLU A 61 -1.31 -10.75 7.41
N LEU A 62 -1.58 -9.49 7.07
CA LEU A 62 -2.72 -9.08 6.27
C LEU A 62 -2.26 -8.13 5.15
N SER A 63 -2.62 -8.45 3.92
CA SER A 63 -2.42 -7.59 2.75
C SER A 63 -3.76 -7.38 2.05
N LEU A 64 -4.24 -6.14 2.05
CA LEU A 64 -5.41 -5.69 1.30
C LEU A 64 -4.92 -4.82 0.16
N ARG A 65 -4.84 -5.40 -1.04
CA ARG A 65 -4.14 -4.78 -2.17
C ARG A 65 -4.98 -4.61 -3.42
N ASP A 66 -4.41 -3.95 -4.40
CA ASP A 66 -4.90 -3.85 -5.77
C ASP A 66 -4.17 -4.84 -6.68
N MET A 67 -4.83 -5.30 -7.75
CA MET A 67 -4.21 -6.16 -8.76
C MET A 67 -4.72 -5.86 -10.18
N PRO A 68 -3.83 -5.61 -11.17
CA PRO A 68 -2.42 -5.22 -10.96
C PRO A 68 -2.34 -3.89 -10.18
N ARG A 69 -1.15 -3.52 -9.72
CA ARG A 69 -0.92 -2.28 -8.98
C ARG A 69 -1.43 -1.07 -9.73
N TYR A 70 -2.12 -0.16 -9.05
CA TYR A 70 -2.77 1.00 -9.65
C TYR A 70 -1.78 1.91 -10.37
N TYR A 71 -0.60 2.12 -9.81
CA TYR A 71 0.48 2.85 -10.49
C TYR A 71 0.94 2.20 -11.82
N SER A 72 0.71 0.89 -12.00
CA SER A 72 0.96 0.19 -13.27
C SER A 72 -0.24 0.32 -14.21
N ARG A 73 -1.46 0.04 -13.73
CA ARG A 73 -2.65 0.04 -14.59
C ARG A 73 -3.17 1.42 -14.98
N ARG A 74 -2.86 2.48 -14.23
CA ARG A 74 -3.28 3.85 -14.61
C ARG A 74 -2.69 4.32 -15.94
N ARG A 75 -1.67 3.63 -16.46
CA ARG A 75 -1.12 3.83 -17.81
C ARG A 75 -2.02 3.29 -18.92
N ASP A 76 -2.88 2.33 -18.60
CA ASP A 76 -3.88 1.76 -19.51
C ASP A 76 -5.22 1.56 -18.78
N PRO A 77 -5.97 2.65 -18.54
CA PRO A 77 -7.24 2.59 -17.83
C PRO A 77 -8.31 1.80 -18.61
N SER A 78 -8.11 1.53 -19.90
CA SER A 78 -9.06 0.80 -20.74
C SER A 78 -9.07 -0.70 -20.43
N LEU A 79 -7.94 -1.25 -19.99
CA LEU A 79 -7.79 -2.68 -19.67
C LEU A 79 -8.18 -3.02 -18.23
N TYR A 80 -8.06 -2.08 -17.30
CA TYR A 80 -8.22 -2.35 -15.87
C TYR A 80 -9.13 -1.33 -15.21
N ASN A 81 -10.21 -1.80 -14.59
CA ASN A 81 -11.20 -0.95 -13.91
C ASN A 81 -11.48 -1.41 -12.46
N SER A 82 -10.47 -1.98 -11.81
CA SER A 82 -10.56 -2.30 -10.39
C SER A 82 -10.64 -1.01 -9.57
N PRO A 83 -11.71 -0.78 -8.78
CA PRO A 83 -11.77 0.36 -7.89
C PRO A 83 -10.72 0.22 -6.78
N ILE A 84 -10.23 1.35 -6.28
CA ILE A 84 -9.43 1.38 -5.06
C ILE A 84 -10.37 1.68 -3.90
N ALA A 85 -10.27 0.91 -2.81
CA ALA A 85 -11.04 1.16 -1.61
C ALA A 85 -10.70 2.53 -1.01
N LEU A 86 -11.72 3.25 -0.54
CA LEU A 86 -11.54 4.53 0.15
C LEU A 86 -10.99 4.30 1.58
N ALA A 87 -10.27 5.26 2.13
CA ALA A 87 -9.65 5.13 3.46
C ALA A 87 -10.67 4.82 4.58
N HIS A 88 -11.88 5.38 4.53
CA HIS A 88 -12.93 5.09 5.51
C HIS A 88 -13.46 3.64 5.39
N HIS A 89 -13.51 3.08 4.18
CA HIS A 89 -13.87 1.68 3.96
C HIS A 89 -12.80 0.77 4.54
N VAL A 90 -11.51 1.04 4.28
CA VAL A 90 -10.40 0.28 4.87
C VAL A 90 -10.43 0.34 6.40
N SER A 91 -10.75 1.50 6.98
CA SER A 91 -10.92 1.64 8.43
C SER A 91 -12.04 0.74 8.97
N THR A 92 -13.17 0.69 8.28
CA THR A 92 -14.30 -0.19 8.64
C THR A 92 -13.89 -1.66 8.58
N THR A 93 -13.18 -2.05 7.52
CA THR A 93 -12.65 -3.39 7.34
C THR A 93 -11.67 -3.78 8.46
N LEU A 94 -10.73 -2.91 8.82
CA LEU A 94 -9.77 -3.18 9.89
C LEU A 94 -10.44 -3.33 11.27
N ARG A 95 -11.47 -2.53 11.57
CA ARG A 95 -12.23 -2.66 12.83
C ARG A 95 -12.95 -3.99 12.95
N ALA A 96 -13.40 -4.55 11.82
CA ALA A 96 -14.07 -5.84 11.77
C ALA A 96 -13.11 -7.04 11.80
N SER A 97 -11.78 -6.80 11.78
CA SER A 97 -10.76 -7.84 11.66
C SER A 97 -10.04 -8.08 12.98
N PRO A 98 -9.58 -9.31 13.25
CA PRO A 98 -8.62 -9.56 14.31
C PRO A 98 -7.25 -8.98 13.92
N THR A 99 -6.80 -7.96 14.65
CA THR A 99 -5.58 -7.21 14.32
C THR A 99 -4.52 -7.25 15.41
N THR A 100 -4.85 -7.77 16.60
CA THR A 100 -3.97 -7.73 17.78
C THR A 100 -2.66 -8.50 17.59
N MET A 101 -2.67 -9.60 16.84
CA MET A 101 -1.48 -10.42 16.56
C MET A 101 -0.76 -10.04 15.25
N LEU A 102 -1.27 -9.04 14.52
CA LEU A 102 -0.67 -8.64 13.25
C LEU A 102 0.75 -8.09 13.46
N ARG A 103 1.67 -8.64 12.67
CA ARG A 103 3.07 -8.23 12.59
C ARG A 103 3.39 -7.58 11.25
N ARG A 104 2.67 -7.94 10.19
CA ARG A 104 2.80 -7.37 8.84
C ARG A 104 1.45 -6.90 8.35
N LEU A 105 1.39 -5.65 7.91
CA LEU A 105 0.19 -5.06 7.33
C LEU A 105 0.57 -4.35 6.03
N GLU A 106 -0.14 -4.67 4.97
CA GLU A 106 -0.11 -3.94 3.71
C GLU A 106 -1.52 -3.46 3.39
N LEU A 107 -1.66 -2.17 3.07
CA LEU A 107 -2.93 -1.56 2.72
C LEU A 107 -2.79 -0.73 1.46
N VAL A 108 -3.78 -0.85 0.59
CA VAL A 108 -3.97 0.01 -0.57
C VAL A 108 -5.28 0.76 -0.39
N PHE A 109 -5.23 2.09 -0.49
CA PHE A 109 -6.41 2.92 -0.39
C PHE A 109 -6.30 4.21 -1.20
N ARG A 110 -7.46 4.78 -1.51
CA ARG A 110 -7.59 6.13 -2.05
C ARG A 110 -8.01 7.04 -0.91
N ASP A 111 -7.34 8.19 -0.82
CA ASP A 111 -7.67 9.17 0.19
C ASP A 111 -9.00 9.85 -0.11
N ASP A 112 -9.77 9.99 0.94
CA ASP A 112 -11.08 10.60 0.99
C ASP A 112 -11.15 11.63 2.13
N GLY A 113 -10.01 12.10 2.63
CA GLY A 113 -9.91 13.02 3.75
C GLY A 113 -9.98 12.33 5.11
N THR A 114 -10.00 10.98 5.14
CA THR A 114 -10.03 10.19 6.39
C THR A 114 -8.74 9.40 6.67
N GLU A 115 -7.67 9.69 5.92
CA GLU A 115 -6.36 9.05 6.10
C GLU A 115 -5.84 9.13 7.54
N SER A 116 -5.90 10.30 8.17
CA SER A 116 -5.41 10.48 9.54
C SER A 116 -6.14 9.57 10.54
N GLN A 117 -7.45 9.38 10.36
CA GLN A 117 -8.25 8.46 11.18
C GLN A 117 -7.84 7.00 10.93
N LEU A 118 -7.53 6.63 9.68
CA LEU A 118 -7.03 5.30 9.34
C LEU A 118 -5.66 5.04 10.00
N LEU A 119 -4.73 5.98 9.91
CA LEU A 119 -3.39 5.84 10.52
C LEU A 119 -3.47 5.76 12.05
N ALA A 120 -4.28 6.62 12.68
CA ALA A 120 -4.54 6.54 14.13
C ALA A 120 -5.16 5.18 14.52
N LEU A 121 -6.11 4.69 13.73
CA LEU A 121 -6.73 3.38 13.96
C LEU A 121 -5.68 2.27 13.91
N ILE A 122 -4.81 2.24 12.89
CA ILE A 122 -3.72 1.26 12.78
C ILE A 122 -2.83 1.30 14.03
N GLY A 123 -2.44 2.51 14.47
CA GLY A 123 -1.66 2.72 15.68
C GLY A 123 -2.28 2.09 16.93
N ASN A 124 -3.61 2.11 17.01
CA ASN A 124 -4.37 1.63 18.16
C ASN A 124 -4.67 0.12 18.11
N VAL A 125 -5.03 -0.42 16.94
CA VAL A 125 -5.54 -1.80 16.82
C VAL A 125 -4.45 -2.82 16.47
N CYS A 126 -3.30 -2.38 15.94
CA CYS A 126 -2.19 -3.25 15.53
C CYS A 126 -0.94 -3.04 16.42
N PRO A 127 -1.00 -3.22 17.76
CA PRO A 127 0.12 -2.86 18.65
C PRO A 127 1.40 -3.68 18.41
N ASN A 128 1.27 -4.85 17.76
CA ASN A 128 2.37 -5.76 17.47
C ASN A 128 3.01 -5.59 16.10
N LEU A 129 2.61 -4.55 15.36
CA LEU A 129 3.06 -4.35 14.00
C LEU A 129 4.57 -4.10 13.92
N VAL A 130 5.25 -4.86 13.06
CA VAL A 130 6.69 -4.79 12.79
C VAL A 130 6.95 -4.19 11.41
N PHE A 131 6.07 -4.49 10.45
CA PHE A 131 6.13 -4.05 9.07
C PHE A 131 4.80 -3.42 8.66
N LEU A 132 4.87 -2.20 8.11
CA LEU A 132 3.74 -1.50 7.53
C LEU A 132 4.08 -1.06 6.09
N GLU A 133 3.25 -1.43 5.13
CA GLU A 133 3.30 -0.93 3.75
C GLU A 133 1.97 -0.26 3.40
N LEU A 134 2.04 1.00 2.98
CA LEU A 134 0.89 1.79 2.60
C LEU A 134 1.03 2.23 1.15
N HIS A 135 0.01 1.97 0.35
CA HIS A 135 -0.19 2.59 -0.96
C HIS A 135 -1.37 3.53 -0.86
N ARG A 136 -1.07 4.82 -0.73
CA ARG A 136 -2.05 5.89 -0.63
C ARG A 136 -2.12 6.62 -1.97
N TYR A 137 -3.25 6.45 -2.66
CA TYR A 137 -3.56 7.16 -3.90
C TYR A 137 -4.35 8.43 -3.63
N ALA A 138 -4.10 9.47 -4.41
CA ALA A 138 -4.81 10.73 -4.28
C ALA A 138 -6.29 10.60 -4.66
N ARG A 139 -7.12 11.46 -4.06
CA ARG A 139 -8.56 11.51 -4.39
C ARG A 139 -8.75 11.76 -5.88
N ASP A 140 -8.10 12.82 -6.37
CA ASP A 140 -8.00 13.18 -7.78
C ASP A 140 -6.56 13.01 -8.23
N ASP A 141 -6.22 11.81 -8.68
CA ASP A 141 -4.88 11.45 -9.14
C ASP A 141 -4.53 11.97 -10.55
N LEU A 142 -5.51 12.57 -11.24
CA LEU A 142 -5.28 13.25 -12.52
C LEU A 142 -4.76 14.68 -12.31
N GLU A 143 -5.12 15.35 -11.20
CA GLU A 143 -4.62 16.68 -10.87
C GLU A 143 -3.11 16.70 -10.57
N PHE A 144 -2.53 15.58 -10.09
CA PHE A 144 -1.10 15.47 -9.76
C PHE A 144 -0.19 15.30 -10.98
N MET A 145 -0.75 15.14 -12.19
CA MET A 145 0.02 14.85 -13.41
C MET A 145 0.99 15.96 -13.85
N ASN A 146 0.85 17.17 -13.29
CA ASN A 146 1.65 18.35 -13.69
C ASN A 146 2.32 19.08 -12.50
N LEU A 147 2.42 18.46 -11.32
CA LEU A 147 2.97 19.15 -10.15
C LEU A 147 4.51 19.13 -10.13
N ASP A 148 5.09 20.29 -9.82
CA ASP A 148 6.50 20.45 -9.49
C ASP A 148 6.79 19.93 -8.08
N ILE A 149 8.02 19.44 -7.82
CA ILE A 149 8.49 19.00 -6.49
C ILE A 149 8.18 20.03 -5.40
N SER A 150 8.31 21.32 -5.73
CA SER A 150 8.03 22.44 -4.82
C SER A 150 6.59 22.51 -4.32
N VAL A 151 5.66 21.81 -4.97
CA VAL A 151 4.22 21.77 -4.62
C VAL A 151 3.85 20.43 -3.97
N VAL A 152 4.71 19.42 -4.05
CA VAL A 152 4.43 18.10 -3.48
C VAL A 152 4.79 18.07 -2.00
N ASP A 153 3.77 17.89 -1.16
CA ASP A 153 3.92 17.69 0.27
C ASP A 153 3.60 16.25 0.66
N ILE A 154 4.52 15.60 1.39
CA ILE A 154 4.25 14.34 2.08
C ILE A 154 4.12 14.71 3.56
N PRO A 155 2.97 14.48 4.20
CA PRO A 155 2.75 14.87 5.59
C PRO A 155 3.47 13.93 6.56
N CYS A 156 4.80 13.76 6.40
CA CYS A 156 5.64 12.83 7.15
C CYS A 156 5.55 13.05 8.66
N ASP A 157 5.50 14.30 9.12
CA ASP A 157 5.40 14.61 10.54
C ASP A 157 4.06 14.10 11.12
N SER A 158 2.95 14.35 10.40
CA SER A 158 1.63 13.85 10.78
C SER A 158 1.55 12.32 10.74
N ILE A 159 2.08 11.70 9.68
CA ILE A 159 2.15 10.23 9.55
C ILE A 159 2.94 9.64 10.73
N ALA A 160 4.12 10.19 11.01
CA ALA A 160 4.97 9.71 12.07
C ALA A 160 4.34 9.89 13.46
N ALA A 161 3.70 11.02 13.72
CA ALA A 161 2.97 11.25 14.95
C ALA A 161 1.85 10.21 15.15
N LEU A 162 1.05 9.95 14.10
CA LEU A 162 -0.06 8.99 14.13
C LEU A 162 0.41 7.54 14.26
N LEU A 163 1.59 7.20 13.73
CA LEU A 163 2.18 5.86 13.83
C LEU A 163 3.09 5.68 15.07
N SER A 164 3.38 6.74 15.82
CA SER A 164 4.20 6.68 17.04
C SER A 164 3.73 5.70 18.13
N PRO A 165 2.44 5.32 18.24
CA PRO A 165 1.99 4.26 19.15
C PRO A 165 2.54 2.87 18.78
N LEU A 166 2.95 2.64 17.52
CA LEU A 166 3.46 1.35 17.04
C LEU A 166 4.89 1.09 17.53
N ARG A 167 5.00 0.75 18.81
CA ARG A 167 6.26 0.55 19.53
C ARG A 167 7.16 -0.53 18.92
N ARG A 168 6.62 -1.44 18.12
CA ARG A 168 7.36 -2.55 17.48
C ARG A 168 7.66 -2.31 16.01
N LEU A 169 7.21 -1.20 15.42
CA LEU A 169 7.39 -0.91 14.01
C LEU A 169 8.88 -0.75 13.70
N ARG A 170 9.37 -1.55 12.75
CA ARG A 170 10.77 -1.55 12.28
C ARG A 170 10.90 -1.17 10.81
N ILE A 171 9.90 -1.50 10.01
CA ILE A 171 9.93 -1.28 8.57
C ILE A 171 8.67 -0.53 8.17
N LEU A 172 8.86 0.63 7.53
CA LEU A 172 7.78 1.44 6.99
C LEU A 172 8.01 1.63 5.48
N ARG A 173 7.05 1.23 4.66
CA ARG A 173 7.07 1.45 3.21
C ARG A 173 5.88 2.30 2.80
N LEU A 174 6.14 3.42 2.14
CA LEU A 174 5.11 4.35 1.73
C LEU A 174 5.17 4.59 0.23
N ASN A 175 4.07 4.27 -0.45
CA ASN A 175 3.77 4.78 -1.77
C ASN A 175 2.73 5.88 -1.60
N TYR A 176 3.19 7.14 -1.53
CA TYR A 176 2.31 8.29 -1.70
C TYR A 176 2.25 8.60 -3.19
N ASP A 177 1.06 8.82 -3.72
CA ASP A 177 0.88 9.20 -5.12
C ASP A 177 1.37 10.63 -5.35
N LEU A 178 2.67 10.75 -5.59
CA LEU A 178 3.39 12.02 -5.79
C LEU A 178 3.30 12.50 -7.25
N GLY A 179 2.40 11.96 -8.07
CA GLY A 179 2.33 12.30 -9.50
C GLY A 179 3.53 11.82 -10.35
N LEU A 180 4.54 11.20 -9.73
CA LEU A 180 5.82 10.79 -10.32
C LEU A 180 5.73 9.92 -11.57
N HIS A 181 4.60 9.25 -11.77
CA HIS A 181 4.49 8.26 -12.83
C HIS A 181 4.17 8.85 -14.20
N LEU A 182 3.98 10.18 -14.33
CA LEU A 182 3.37 10.79 -15.53
C LEU A 182 3.97 12.12 -16.00
N THR A 183 5.00 12.69 -15.35
CA THR A 183 5.44 14.05 -15.69
C THR A 183 6.26 14.15 -16.99
N GLU A 184 5.83 15.06 -17.87
CA GLU A 184 6.53 15.72 -19.00
C GLU A 184 6.58 15.06 -20.39
N GLY A 185 5.79 14.03 -20.65
CA GLY A 185 5.43 13.67 -22.02
C GLY A 185 3.96 13.97 -22.23
N HIS A 186 3.60 14.90 -23.12
CA HIS A 186 2.21 15.05 -23.57
C HIS A 186 1.66 13.66 -23.89
N TYR A 187 0.68 13.19 -23.10
CA TYR A 187 -0.03 11.95 -23.40
C TYR A 187 -0.77 12.17 -24.72
N THR A 188 -0.09 11.83 -25.81
CA THR A 188 -0.68 11.68 -27.13
C THR A 188 -0.98 10.19 -27.24
N PRO A 189 -2.27 9.79 -27.18
CA PRO A 189 -2.65 8.40 -27.40
C PRO A 189 -2.04 7.92 -28.73
N GLY A 190 -1.12 6.96 -28.67
CA GLY A 190 -0.46 6.38 -29.86
C GLY A 190 1.02 6.73 -30.06
N LEU A 191 1.61 7.65 -29.29
CA LEU A 191 3.06 7.89 -29.29
C LEU A 191 3.66 7.39 -27.97
N TYR A 192 3.82 6.07 -27.88
CA TYR A 192 4.67 5.48 -26.87
C TYR A 192 6.12 5.96 -27.10
N SER A 193 6.73 6.48 -26.04
CA SER A 193 8.17 6.73 -25.88
C SER A 193 8.73 8.09 -26.30
N MET A 194 9.66 8.56 -25.45
CA MET A 194 10.48 9.77 -25.58
C MET A 194 9.65 11.04 -25.39
N TRP A 195 9.60 11.70 -24.24
CA TRP A 195 10.72 12.37 -23.62
C TRP A 195 10.30 12.79 -22.22
N ILE A 196 10.64 12.00 -21.20
CA ILE A 196 10.73 12.53 -19.84
C ILE A 196 12.22 12.57 -19.54
N PRO A 197 12.80 13.74 -19.24
CA PRO A 197 14.23 13.85 -19.02
C PRO A 197 14.68 12.88 -17.93
N ARG A 198 15.70 12.05 -18.21
CA ARG A 198 16.42 11.19 -17.23
C ARG A 198 16.79 11.94 -15.94
N SER A 199 16.84 13.28 -15.98
CA SER A 199 17.11 14.13 -14.83
C SER A 199 16.05 14.13 -13.73
N SER A 200 14.82 13.66 -13.95
CA SER A 200 13.77 13.73 -12.92
C SER A 200 14.08 12.82 -11.72
N ALA A 201 14.50 11.57 -11.93
CA ALA A 201 14.83 10.63 -10.85
C ALA A 201 15.93 11.18 -9.91
N HIS A 202 16.95 11.84 -10.47
CA HIS A 202 18.01 12.49 -9.67
C HIS A 202 17.49 13.67 -8.84
N ARG A 203 16.45 14.38 -9.29
CA ARG A 203 15.84 15.50 -8.53
C ARG A 203 15.01 15.00 -7.35
N TRP A 204 14.33 13.86 -7.50
CA TRP A 204 13.47 13.32 -6.45
C TRP A 204 14.23 12.63 -5.32
N ARG A 205 15.41 12.06 -5.59
CA ARG A 205 16.18 11.35 -4.56
C ARG A 205 16.46 12.21 -3.31
N PRO A 206 17.05 13.42 -3.40
CA PRO A 206 17.32 14.23 -2.21
C PRO A 206 16.06 14.59 -1.42
N PHE A 207 14.96 14.86 -2.12
CA PHE A 207 13.66 15.13 -1.50
C PHE A 207 13.16 13.90 -0.72
N LEU A 208 13.12 12.72 -1.36
CA LEU A 208 12.65 11.49 -0.71
C LEU A 208 13.55 11.08 0.46
N GLU A 209 14.85 11.28 0.32
CA GLU A 209 15.81 11.08 1.41
C GLU A 209 15.51 12.00 2.59
N GLN A 210 15.25 13.29 2.35
CA GLN A 210 14.83 14.22 3.41
C GLN A 210 13.54 13.75 4.11
N GLN A 211 12.54 13.27 3.35
CA GLN A 211 11.31 12.74 3.92
C GLN A 211 11.56 11.47 4.76
N ALA A 212 12.45 10.58 4.31
CA ALA A 212 12.83 9.39 5.05
C ALA A 212 13.54 9.74 6.37
N HIS A 213 14.39 10.76 6.39
CA HIS A 213 15.02 11.27 7.60
C HIS A 213 13.98 11.80 8.61
N ARG A 214 13.04 12.64 8.17
CA ARG A 214 11.96 13.16 9.03
C ARG A 214 11.15 12.05 9.70
N LEU A 215 10.78 11.02 8.92
CA LEU A 215 10.09 9.83 9.46
C LEU A 215 10.94 9.11 10.50
N ALA A 216 12.24 8.93 10.26
CA ALA A 216 13.14 8.24 11.17
C ALA A 216 13.42 9.02 12.46
N GLU A 217 13.46 10.36 12.39
CA GLU A 217 13.62 11.24 13.57
C GLU A 217 12.46 11.08 14.55
N VAL A 218 11.23 11.09 14.04
CA VAL A 218 10.01 10.98 14.87
C VAL A 218 9.72 9.52 15.27
N LEU A 219 10.10 8.55 14.42
CA LEU A 219 9.97 7.12 14.69
C LEU A 219 11.36 6.47 14.87
N PRO A 220 12.07 6.74 15.98
CA PRO A 220 13.47 6.33 16.19
C PRO A 220 13.69 4.81 16.25
N ARG A 221 12.62 4.01 16.21
CA ARG A 221 12.65 2.55 16.23
C ARG A 221 12.69 1.94 14.84
N LEU A 222 12.40 2.74 13.80
CA LEU A 222 12.50 2.30 12.42
C LEU A 222 13.94 1.91 12.11
N LYS A 223 14.08 0.72 11.53
CA LYS A 223 15.31 0.21 10.96
C LYS A 223 15.37 0.50 9.46
N THR A 224 14.21 0.57 8.82
CA THR A 224 14.09 0.77 7.38
C THR A 224 12.90 1.67 7.08
N VAL A 225 13.13 2.72 6.30
CA VAL A 225 12.10 3.48 5.61
C VAL A 225 12.25 3.20 4.12
N SER A 226 11.16 2.91 3.43
CA SER A 226 11.15 2.87 1.98
C SER A 226 10.07 3.80 1.43
N LEU A 227 10.41 4.54 0.38
CA LEU A 227 9.46 5.36 -0.37
C LEU A 227 9.43 4.84 -1.81
N LEU A 228 8.23 4.63 -2.36
CA LEU A 228 8.10 4.21 -3.74
C LEU A 228 8.43 5.41 -4.64
N SER A 229 9.29 5.19 -5.63
CA SER A 229 9.66 6.18 -6.63
C SER A 229 9.80 5.50 -7.99
N MET A 230 10.20 6.27 -9.00
CA MET A 230 10.52 5.77 -10.33
C MET A 230 12.04 5.75 -10.50
N ASP A 231 12.56 4.67 -11.07
CA ASP A 231 13.97 4.63 -11.49
C ASP A 231 14.19 5.37 -12.82
N GLU A 232 15.46 5.39 -13.28
CA GLU A 232 15.87 6.07 -14.51
C GLU A 232 15.22 5.51 -15.78
N ILE A 233 14.62 4.32 -15.72
CA ILE A 233 13.93 3.65 -16.82
C ILE A 233 12.41 3.55 -16.59
N MET A 234 11.87 4.43 -15.74
CA MET A 234 10.44 4.55 -15.47
C MET A 234 9.79 3.26 -14.93
N ARG A 235 10.53 2.51 -14.12
CA ARG A 235 10.01 1.40 -13.35
C ARG A 235 9.76 1.82 -11.91
N PRO A 236 8.58 1.52 -11.34
CA PRO A 236 8.33 1.69 -9.92
C PRO A 236 9.36 0.90 -9.11
N ARG A 237 10.06 1.57 -8.20
CA ARG A 237 11.10 0.99 -7.36
C ARG A 237 11.03 1.58 -5.96
N TRP A 238 11.19 0.71 -4.97
CA TRP A 238 11.32 1.11 -3.58
C TRP A 238 12.72 1.66 -3.32
N MET A 239 12.82 2.95 -3.06
CA MET A 239 14.02 3.56 -2.51
C MET A 239 14.03 3.32 -1.01
N SER A 240 15.11 2.79 -0.46
CA SER A 240 15.14 2.36 0.95
C SER A 240 16.36 2.90 1.66
N TRP A 241 16.14 3.30 2.91
CA TRP A 241 17.14 3.84 3.79
C TRP A 241 17.15 3.05 5.10
N THR A 242 18.34 2.67 5.56
CA THR A 242 18.54 1.90 6.80
C THR A 242 19.51 2.61 7.74
N GLY A 243 19.29 2.50 9.06
CA GLY A 243 20.03 3.28 10.05
C GLY A 243 21.56 3.10 10.05
N GLY A 244 22.27 4.21 10.29
CA GLY A 244 23.72 4.33 10.52
C GLY A 244 24.44 5.14 9.43
N VAL A 245 24.22 4.76 8.18
CA VAL A 245 24.64 5.50 6.99
C VAL A 245 23.49 5.31 6.00
N MET A 246 22.85 6.40 5.61
CA MET A 246 21.66 6.40 4.74
C MET A 246 22.08 6.13 3.28
N GLU A 247 22.77 5.01 3.04
CA GLU A 247 23.06 4.56 1.69
C GLU A 247 21.82 3.87 1.10
N PRO A 248 21.46 4.21 -0.14
CA PRO A 248 20.33 3.60 -0.82
C PRO A 248 20.67 2.14 -1.15
N ILE A 249 20.00 1.20 -0.47
CA ILE A 249 20.15 -0.23 -0.76
C ILE A 249 19.17 -0.62 -1.86
N ASN A 250 19.65 -1.38 -2.84
CA ASN A 250 18.77 -2.05 -3.77
C ASN A 250 18.11 -3.28 -3.10
N LEU A 251 16.85 -3.15 -2.71
CA LEU A 251 16.12 -4.27 -2.08
C LEU A 251 15.73 -5.40 -3.05
N SER A 252 15.95 -5.27 -4.37
CA SER A 252 15.80 -6.41 -5.30
C SER A 252 16.71 -7.58 -4.94
N ASP A 253 17.77 -7.32 -4.17
CA ASP A 253 18.81 -8.32 -3.88
C ASP A 253 18.56 -9.04 -2.54
N LEU A 254 17.58 -8.60 -1.72
CA LEU A 254 17.36 -9.12 -0.37
C LEU A 254 16.04 -9.88 -0.18
N TRP A 255 15.12 -9.83 -1.15
CA TRP A 255 13.85 -10.55 -1.07
C TRP A 255 13.51 -11.16 -2.44
N ASN A 256 14.00 -12.38 -2.68
CA ASN A 256 13.41 -13.33 -3.64
C ASN A 256 12.02 -13.75 -3.14
N VAL A 257 11.05 -12.84 -3.24
CA VAL A 257 9.64 -13.17 -3.10
C VAL A 257 8.95 -12.63 -4.33
N ASP A 258 8.93 -13.48 -5.36
CA ASP A 258 8.01 -13.50 -6.51
C ASP A 258 7.37 -12.15 -6.86
N TYR A 259 8.15 -11.29 -7.52
CA TYR A 259 7.61 -10.20 -8.35
C TYR A 259 7.29 -10.67 -9.79
N ASP A 260 7.36 -11.98 -10.05
CA ASP A 260 6.96 -12.58 -11.33
C ASP A 260 5.50 -13.01 -11.28
N PHE A 261 4.56 -12.07 -11.43
CA PHE A 261 3.29 -12.31 -12.14
C PHE A 261 2.75 -10.95 -12.60
N PHE A 262 3.10 -10.63 -13.85
CA PHE A 262 2.53 -9.68 -14.83
C PHE A 262 1.94 -8.35 -14.32
#